data_AF-A0A7S2JTK6-F1
#
_entry.id   AF-A0A7S2JTK6-F1
#
_cell.length_a   1.000
_cell.length_b   1.000
_cell.length_c   1.000
_cell.angle_alpha   90.00
_cell.angle_beta   90.00
_cell.angle_gamma   90.00
#
_symmetry.space_group_name_H-M   'P 1'
#
loop_
_entity.id
_entity.type
_entity.pdbx_description
1 polymer ?
#
loop_
_entity_poly.entity_id
_entity_poly.type
_entity_poly.pdbx_seq_one_letter_code
_entity_poly.pdbx_strand_id
1 'polypeptide(L)'
;DAEGALLRQALARQHLEVPLGETARECEVSGCGLTECDGLYSYSTSFCHGAPVYQNSQGWTLHRDRPPVESTVGTEEVISEFGWLISKCGKPFYAARTESMIVPETGWECFLGPPPAPGTVRATSWEAYMLHLCGSLKEGGNSALQRGSLEEAQDRYGDALAHLESHGDVCEAS
;
A
#
# COMPACT_ATOMS: atom_id res chain seq x y z
N ASP A 1 12.49 18.10 8.72
CA ASP A 1 11.62 19.26 8.52
C ASP A 1 10.23 18.76 8.11
N ALA A 2 9.24 18.98 8.97
CA ALA A 2 7.87 18.47 8.81
C ALA A 2 7.13 19.22 7.68
N GLU A 3 7.46 20.49 7.45
CA GLU A 3 6.84 21.33 6.43
C GLU A 3 7.21 20.84 5.02
N GLY A 4 8.49 20.48 4.82
CA GLY A 4 8.94 19.85 3.58
C GLY A 4 8.33 18.46 3.33
N ALA A 5 7.92 17.73 4.38
CA ALA A 5 7.24 16.45 4.22
C ALA A 5 5.79 16.62 3.76
N LEU A 6 5.07 17.58 4.34
CA LEU A 6 3.70 17.94 3.96
C LEU A 6 3.64 18.48 2.52
N LEU A 7 4.58 19.34 2.13
CA LEU A 7 4.64 19.89 0.77
C LEU A 7 4.89 18.78 -0.27
N ARG A 8 5.80 17.85 0.03
CA ARG A 8 6.04 16.67 -0.82
C ARG A 8 4.79 15.80 -0.92
N GLN A 9 4.09 15.58 0.18
CA GLN A 9 2.85 14.80 0.20
C GLN A 9 1.75 15.48 -0.64
N ALA A 10 1.60 16.80 -0.54
CA ALA A 10 0.63 17.57 -1.31
C ALA A 10 0.94 17.56 -2.81
N LEU A 11 2.21 17.75 -3.20
CA LEU A 11 2.64 17.65 -4.60
C LEU A 11 2.48 16.24 -5.15
N ALA A 12 2.79 15.23 -4.35
CA ALA A 12 2.67 13.84 -4.73
C ALA A 12 1.20 13.42 -4.96
N ARG A 13 0.25 14.02 -4.20
CA ARG A 13 -1.20 13.87 -4.43
C ARG A 13 -1.67 14.43 -5.78
N GLN A 14 -1.01 15.45 -6.33
CA GLN A 14 -1.37 15.98 -7.65
C GLN A 14 -1.00 15.04 -8.80
N HIS A 15 -0.16 14.03 -8.54
CA HIS A 15 0.29 13.06 -9.52
C HIS A 15 -0.35 11.68 -9.38
N LEU A 16 -1.31 11.52 -8.46
CA LEU A 16 -2.11 10.32 -8.37
C LEU A 16 -3.11 10.26 -9.52
N GLU A 17 -3.09 9.16 -10.25
CA GLU A 17 -4.13 8.87 -11.26
C GLU A 17 -5.36 8.20 -10.61
N VAL A 18 -5.27 7.85 -9.31
CA VAL A 18 -6.36 7.23 -8.54
C VAL A 18 -6.61 7.99 -7.24
N PRO A 19 -7.86 8.27 -6.87
CA PRO A 19 -8.20 8.85 -5.58
C PRO A 19 -7.67 7.99 -4.43
N LEU A 20 -7.10 8.62 -3.40
CA LEU A 20 -6.57 7.91 -2.22
C LEU A 20 -7.59 6.97 -1.58
N GLY A 21 -8.88 7.33 -1.58
CA GLY A 21 -9.96 6.48 -1.07
C GLY A 21 -10.15 5.16 -1.82
N GLU A 22 -9.75 5.09 -3.10
CA GLU A 22 -9.81 3.87 -3.91
C GLU A 22 -8.53 3.04 -3.81
N THR A 23 -7.47 3.60 -3.23
CA THR A 23 -6.20 2.88 -3.02
C THR A 23 -6.26 2.01 -1.77
N ALA A 24 -5.50 0.92 -1.77
CA ALA A 24 -5.31 0.14 -0.56
C ALA A 24 -4.47 0.95 0.46
N ARG A 25 -4.78 0.82 1.75
CA ARG A 25 -3.93 1.30 2.84
C ARG A 25 -2.74 0.38 3.06
N GLU A 26 -2.98 -0.93 2.96
CA GLU A 26 -1.99 -1.97 3.11
C GLU A 26 -2.29 -3.14 2.15
N CYS A 27 -1.24 -3.86 1.77
CA CYS A 27 -1.34 -5.09 1.01
C CYS A 27 -0.62 -6.22 1.76
N GLU A 28 -1.31 -7.32 2.02
CA GLU A 28 -0.68 -8.54 2.53
C GLU A 28 -0.29 -9.43 1.36
N VAL A 29 1.02 -9.70 1.22
CA VAL A 29 1.57 -10.58 0.18
C VAL A 29 1.92 -11.92 0.81
N SER A 30 1.57 -13.02 0.15
CA SER A 30 1.83 -14.37 0.65
C SER A 30 2.17 -15.36 -0.46
N GLY A 31 2.96 -16.38 -0.11
CA GLY A 31 3.29 -17.49 -0.99
C GLY A 31 4.41 -17.19 -1.97
N CYS A 32 5.31 -16.26 -1.66
CA CYS A 32 6.50 -16.02 -2.45
C CYS A 32 7.56 -17.12 -2.24
N GLY A 33 8.41 -17.36 -3.23
CA GLY A 33 9.60 -18.20 -3.08
C GLY A 33 10.65 -17.61 -2.12
N LEU A 34 10.57 -16.31 -1.84
CA LEU A 34 11.37 -15.64 -0.82
C LEU A 34 10.49 -15.26 0.36
N THR A 35 10.72 -15.86 1.52
CA THR A 35 9.92 -15.62 2.74
C THR A 35 9.98 -14.17 3.22
N GLU A 36 11.08 -13.47 2.94
CA GLU A 36 11.25 -12.04 3.24
C GLU A 36 10.40 -11.12 2.35
N CYS A 37 9.92 -11.63 1.22
CA CYS A 37 9.01 -10.93 0.31
C CYS A 37 7.55 -11.04 0.79
N ASP A 38 7.23 -12.06 1.60
CA ASP A 38 5.92 -12.19 2.22
C ASP A 38 5.72 -11.16 3.35
N GLY A 39 4.46 -10.91 3.68
CA GLY A 39 4.05 -10.08 4.80
C GLY A 39 3.29 -8.81 4.39
N LEU A 40 3.19 -7.90 5.34
CA LEU A 40 2.41 -6.68 5.20
C LEU A 40 3.24 -5.56 4.54
N TYR A 41 2.70 -5.02 3.46
CA TYR A 41 3.22 -3.86 2.74
C TYR A 41 2.32 -2.67 3.07
N SER A 42 2.83 -1.72 3.84
CA SER A 42 2.06 -0.53 4.20
C SER A 42 2.28 0.56 3.16
N TYR A 43 1.21 1.32 2.87
CA TYR A 43 1.27 2.49 2.00
C TYR A 43 2.38 3.45 2.44
N SER A 44 3.22 3.85 1.49
CA SER A 44 4.22 4.90 1.66
C SER A 44 3.69 6.22 1.09
N THR A 45 4.28 7.34 1.47
CA THR A 45 3.94 8.67 0.90
C THR A 45 4.49 8.89 -0.51
N SER A 46 5.02 7.84 -1.15
CA SER A 46 5.62 7.88 -2.48
C SER A 46 4.68 7.26 -3.52
N PHE A 47 4.82 7.71 -4.76
CA PHE A 47 4.05 7.23 -5.90
C PHE A 47 4.98 6.90 -7.06
N CYS A 48 4.58 5.94 -7.87
CA CYS A 48 5.27 5.56 -9.07
C CYS A 48 4.24 5.39 -10.18
N HIS A 49 4.41 6.14 -11.28
CA HIS A 49 3.52 6.09 -12.45
C HIS A 49 2.03 6.18 -12.11
N GLY A 50 1.66 7.17 -11.29
CA GLY A 50 0.26 7.43 -10.93
C GLY A 50 -0.33 6.52 -9.85
N ALA A 51 0.42 5.51 -9.39
CA ALA A 51 -0.02 4.55 -8.38
C ALA A 51 0.78 4.65 -7.07
N PRO A 52 0.20 4.26 -5.93
CA PRO A 52 0.90 4.21 -4.65
C PRO A 52 2.06 3.22 -4.64
N VAL A 53 3.08 3.56 -3.84
CA VAL A 53 4.16 2.64 -3.49
C VAL A 53 3.90 2.11 -2.08
N TYR A 54 4.01 0.80 -1.91
CA TYR A 54 3.92 0.12 -0.62
C TYR A 54 5.27 -0.49 -0.24
N GLN A 55 5.57 -0.54 1.05
CA GLN A 55 6.84 -1.09 1.54
C GLN A 55 6.62 -1.99 2.76
N ASN A 56 7.33 -3.12 2.81
CA ASN A 56 7.33 -4.00 3.97
C ASN A 56 8.52 -3.72 4.91
N SER A 57 8.52 -4.34 6.10
CA SER A 57 9.56 -4.17 7.11
C SER A 57 10.96 -4.67 6.69
N GLN A 58 11.03 -5.50 5.66
CA GLN A 58 12.25 -6.08 5.10
C GLN A 58 12.82 -5.25 3.93
N GLY A 59 12.22 -4.08 3.65
CA GLY A 59 12.68 -3.16 2.62
C GLY A 59 12.25 -3.54 1.19
N TRP A 60 11.32 -4.48 1.04
CA TRP A 60 10.71 -4.77 -0.26
C TRP A 60 9.68 -3.71 -0.62
N THR A 61 9.57 -3.40 -1.91
CA THR A 61 8.63 -2.42 -2.43
C THR A 61 7.66 -3.06 -3.41
N LEU A 62 6.39 -2.76 -3.24
CA LEU A 62 5.31 -3.08 -4.16
C LEU A 62 4.87 -1.78 -4.85
N HIS A 63 5.04 -1.69 -6.16
CA HIS A 63 4.79 -0.46 -6.91
C HIS A 63 4.43 -0.78 -8.34
N ARG A 64 3.82 0.19 -9.03
CA ARG A 64 3.58 0.10 -10.47
C ARG A 64 4.78 0.63 -11.24
N ASP A 65 5.17 -0.07 -12.30
CA ASP A 65 6.22 0.38 -13.20
C ASP A 65 5.94 -0.05 -14.66
N ARG A 66 6.74 0.46 -15.58
CA ARG A 66 6.80 0.06 -16.98
C ARG A 66 8.12 -0.67 -17.22
N PRO A 67 8.16 -2.02 -17.14
CA PRO A 67 9.35 -2.70 -17.60
C PRO A 67 9.60 -2.32 -19.07
N PRO A 68 10.83 -1.91 -19.44
CA PRO A 68 11.14 -1.64 -20.83
C PRO A 68 11.04 -2.94 -21.61
N VAL A 69 10.03 -3.05 -22.48
CA VAL A 69 9.97 -4.14 -23.46
C VAL A 69 10.82 -3.71 -24.64
N GLU A 70 11.96 -4.38 -24.84
CA GLU A 70 12.71 -4.23 -26.09
C GLU A 70 11.83 -4.78 -27.22
N SER A 71 11.51 -3.91 -28.19
CA SER A 71 10.84 -4.31 -29.42
C SER A 71 11.68 -5.38 -30.11
N THR A 72 11.23 -6.64 -30.06
CA THR A 72 11.78 -7.69 -30.90
C THR A 72 11.37 -7.42 -32.34
N VAL A 73 12.25 -6.70 -33.05
CA VAL A 73 12.44 -6.67 -34.51
C VAL A 73 11.17 -6.89 -35.34
N GLY A 74 10.55 -5.80 -35.80
CA GLY A 74 9.72 -5.81 -37.02
C GLY A 74 8.26 -5.36 -36.87
N THR A 75 7.78 -5.09 -35.66
CA THR A 75 6.46 -4.52 -35.42
C THR A 75 6.60 -3.23 -34.61
N GLU A 76 6.23 -2.09 -35.20
CA GLU A 76 6.30 -0.74 -34.60
C GLU A 76 5.34 -0.52 -33.41
N GLU A 77 4.71 -1.56 -32.87
CA GLU A 77 3.90 -1.45 -31.66
C GLU A 77 4.79 -1.63 -30.42
N VAL A 78 5.14 -0.50 -29.81
CA VAL A 78 5.62 -0.46 -28.43
C VAL A 78 4.42 -0.75 -27.53
N ILE A 79 4.16 -2.02 -27.26
CA ILE A 79 3.21 -2.41 -26.20
C ILE A 79 3.94 -2.18 -24.88
N SER A 80 3.83 -0.96 -24.35
CA SER A 80 4.27 -0.68 -22.99
C SER A 80 3.27 -1.34 -22.05
N GLU A 81 3.52 -2.61 -21.70
CA GLU A 81 2.71 -3.32 -20.72
C GLU A 81 3.03 -2.74 -19.34
N PHE A 82 2.06 -2.07 -18.75
CA PHE A 82 2.14 -1.68 -17.35
C PHE A 82 1.97 -2.91 -16.46
N GLY A 83 2.59 -2.87 -15.29
CA GLY A 83 2.38 -3.92 -14.31
C GLY A 83 2.73 -3.47 -12.90
N TRP A 84 2.27 -4.29 -11.96
CA TRP A 84 2.69 -4.21 -10.57
C TRP A 84 3.92 -5.07 -10.36
N LEU A 85 4.91 -4.52 -9.67
CA LEU A 85 6.18 -5.15 -9.38
C LEU A 85 6.39 -5.25 -7.88
N ILE A 86 6.91 -6.40 -7.44
CA ILE A 86 7.54 -6.52 -6.14
C ILE A 86 9.04 -6.54 -6.35
N SER A 87 9.74 -5.58 -5.74
CA SER A 87 11.15 -5.33 -5.99
C SER A 87 11.94 -5.16 -4.70
N LYS A 88 13.25 -5.38 -4.79
CA LYS A 88 14.20 -5.09 -3.71
C LYS A 88 15.44 -4.45 -4.30
N CYS A 89 15.85 -3.33 -3.71
CA CYS A 89 17.00 -2.55 -4.18
C CYS A 89 16.92 -2.20 -5.68
N GLY A 90 15.72 -1.84 -6.17
CA GLY A 90 15.47 -1.47 -7.57
C GLY A 90 15.47 -2.63 -8.56
N LYS A 91 15.50 -3.89 -8.10
CA LYS A 91 15.43 -5.08 -8.97
C LYS A 91 14.06 -5.75 -8.85
N PRO A 92 13.33 -5.99 -9.95
CA PRO A 92 12.02 -6.63 -9.91
C PRO A 92 12.12 -8.15 -9.76
N PHE A 93 11.54 -8.70 -8.71
CA PHE A 93 11.55 -10.15 -8.44
C PHE A 93 10.28 -10.83 -8.93
N TYR A 94 9.14 -10.20 -8.72
CA TYR A 94 7.83 -10.69 -9.11
C TYR A 94 7.06 -9.58 -9.82
N ALA A 95 6.25 -9.96 -10.80
CA ALA A 95 5.49 -9.00 -11.60
C ALA A 95 4.08 -9.52 -11.91
N ALA A 96 3.10 -8.64 -11.95
CA ALA A 96 1.76 -8.92 -12.45
C ALA A 96 1.43 -7.92 -13.55
N ARG A 97 1.17 -8.42 -14.76
CA ARG A 97 0.85 -7.59 -15.93
C ARG A 97 -0.59 -7.11 -15.82
N THR A 98 -0.79 -5.80 -15.77
CA THR A 98 -2.12 -5.21 -15.70
C THR A 98 -2.05 -3.70 -15.96
N GLU A 99 -3.09 -3.18 -16.59
CA GLU A 99 -3.29 -1.74 -16.74
C GLU A 99 -3.96 -1.12 -15.49
N SER A 100 -4.43 -1.96 -14.57
CA SER A 100 -5.10 -1.54 -13.35
C SER A 100 -4.18 -0.75 -12.43
N MET A 101 -4.66 0.39 -11.94
CA MET A 101 -4.02 1.16 -10.88
C MET A 101 -4.27 0.59 -9.47
N ILE A 102 -5.01 -0.50 -9.39
CA ILE A 102 -5.24 -1.26 -8.16
C ILE A 102 -4.33 -2.49 -8.19
N VAL A 103 -3.68 -2.77 -7.05
CA VAL A 103 -2.81 -3.94 -6.88
C VAL A 103 -3.60 -5.21 -7.20
N PRO A 104 -3.13 -6.05 -8.15
CA PRO A 104 -3.84 -7.26 -8.52
C PRO A 104 -3.68 -8.34 -7.45
N GLU A 105 -4.78 -9.01 -7.11
CA GLU A 105 -4.78 -10.09 -6.12
C GLU A 105 -4.09 -11.36 -6.63
N THR A 106 -4.08 -11.56 -7.96
CA THR A 106 -3.60 -12.75 -8.66
C THR A 106 -2.88 -12.37 -9.98
N GLY A 107 -2.33 -13.36 -10.69
CA GLY A 107 -1.64 -13.14 -11.96
C GLY A 107 -0.16 -12.75 -11.81
N TRP A 108 0.44 -13.07 -10.67
CA TRP A 108 1.85 -12.82 -10.40
C TRP A 108 2.74 -13.88 -11.05
N GLU A 109 3.82 -13.43 -11.68
CA GLU A 109 4.83 -14.23 -12.35
C GLU A 109 6.20 -14.04 -11.69
N CYS A 110 7.05 -15.06 -11.79
CA CYS A 110 8.46 -14.94 -11.41
C CYS A 110 9.23 -14.19 -12.49
N PHE A 111 10.02 -13.20 -12.09
CA PHE A 111 10.93 -12.50 -12.98
C PHE A 111 12.39 -12.79 -12.59
N LEU A 112 12.97 -12.02 -11.66
CA LEU A 112 14.27 -12.35 -11.05
C LEU A 112 14.13 -13.21 -9.78
N GLY A 113 12.92 -13.32 -9.22
CA GLY A 113 12.66 -14.08 -8.01
C GLY A 113 12.55 -15.59 -8.25
N PRO A 114 12.94 -16.40 -7.25
CA PRO A 114 12.74 -17.85 -7.32
C PRO A 114 11.24 -18.19 -7.20
N PRO A 115 10.80 -19.30 -7.80
CA PRO A 115 9.46 -19.80 -7.61
C PRO A 115 9.21 -20.26 -6.16
N PRO A 116 7.95 -20.24 -5.68
CA PRO A 116 6.76 -19.75 -6.39
C PRO A 116 6.68 -18.21 -6.53
N ALA A 117 5.90 -17.75 -7.50
CA ALA A 117 5.41 -16.37 -7.51
C ALA A 117 4.39 -16.17 -6.37
N PRO A 118 4.14 -14.93 -5.93
CA PRO A 118 3.12 -14.64 -4.92
C PRO A 118 1.81 -15.39 -5.21
N GLY A 119 1.38 -16.20 -4.26
CA GLY A 119 0.16 -16.98 -4.38
C GLY A 119 -1.09 -16.13 -4.15
N THR A 120 -1.01 -15.14 -3.27
CA THR A 120 -2.13 -14.21 -3.01
C THR A 120 -1.61 -12.86 -2.54
N VAL A 121 -2.21 -11.79 -3.07
CA VAL A 121 -2.07 -10.44 -2.55
C VAL A 121 -3.44 -9.95 -2.09
N ARG A 122 -3.57 -9.50 -0.85
CA ARG A 122 -4.84 -8.99 -0.29
C ARG A 122 -4.70 -7.51 0.03
N ALA A 123 -5.54 -6.69 -0.59
CA ALA A 123 -5.62 -5.28 -0.28
C ALA A 123 -6.57 -5.01 0.88
N THR A 124 -6.16 -4.19 1.84
CA THR A 124 -7.06 -3.61 2.86
C THR A 124 -7.31 -2.15 2.50
N SER A 125 -8.57 -1.78 2.30
CA SER A 125 -8.94 -0.39 2.03
C SER A 125 -8.69 0.51 3.25
N TRP A 126 -8.64 1.82 3.01
CA TRP A 126 -8.56 2.80 4.12
C TRP A 126 -9.73 2.65 5.08
N GLU A 127 -10.95 2.54 4.58
CA GLU A 127 -12.15 2.37 5.41
C GLU A 127 -12.05 1.13 6.32
N ALA A 128 -11.69 -0.03 5.75
CA ALA A 128 -11.56 -1.27 6.51
C ALA A 128 -10.48 -1.17 7.59
N TYR A 129 -9.33 -0.57 7.24
CA TYR A 129 -8.24 -0.31 8.18
C TYR A 129 -8.69 0.60 9.34
N MET A 130 -9.38 1.70 9.02
CA MET A 130 -9.84 2.67 10.02
C MET A 130 -10.88 2.08 10.96
N LEU A 131 -11.84 1.32 10.44
CA LEU A 131 -12.83 0.62 11.25
C LEU A 131 -12.18 -0.35 12.25
N HIS A 132 -11.19 -1.12 11.78
CA HIS A 132 -10.45 -2.04 12.64
C HIS A 132 -9.64 -1.29 13.72
N LEU A 133 -8.89 -0.26 13.33
CA LEU A 133 -8.08 0.54 14.25
C LEU A 133 -8.94 1.19 15.35
N CYS A 134 -10.02 1.88 14.96
CA CYS A 134 -10.90 2.55 15.90
C CYS A 134 -11.65 1.53 16.78
N GLY A 135 -12.03 0.38 16.23
CA GLY A 135 -12.58 -0.74 16.99
C GLY A 135 -11.64 -1.22 18.08
N SER A 136 -10.37 -1.46 17.74
CA SER A 136 -9.33 -1.91 18.66
C SER A 136 -9.05 -0.87 19.76
N LEU A 137 -8.94 0.41 19.40
CA LEU A 137 -8.75 1.50 20.37
C LEU A 137 -9.93 1.60 21.34
N LYS A 138 -11.17 1.51 20.83
CA LYS A 138 -12.38 1.49 21.64
C LYS A 138 -12.40 0.31 22.61
N GLU A 139 -12.04 -0.89 22.16
CA GLU A 139 -11.95 -2.09 23.03
C GLU A 139 -10.88 -1.95 24.11
N GLY A 140 -9.73 -1.38 23.74
CA GLY A 140 -8.67 -1.00 24.69
C GLY A 140 -9.17 -0.02 25.75
N GLY A 141 -9.88 1.03 25.32
CA GLY A 141 -10.51 2.01 26.21
C GLY A 141 -11.54 1.40 27.15
N ASN A 142 -12.42 0.52 26.63
CA ASN A 142 -13.39 -0.21 27.43
C ASN A 142 -12.71 -1.07 28.51
N SER A 143 -11.61 -1.74 28.13
CA SER A 143 -10.82 -2.56 29.05
C SER A 143 -10.14 -1.74 30.14
N ALA A 144 -9.62 -0.56 29.80
CA ALA A 144 -9.03 0.38 30.77
C ALA A 144 -10.09 0.92 31.74
N LEU A 145 -11.28 1.27 31.24
CA LEU A 145 -12.43 1.72 32.03
C LEU A 145 -12.86 0.66 33.05
N GLN A 146 -12.94 -0.61 32.63
CA GLN A 146 -13.27 -1.74 33.52
C GLN A 146 -12.25 -1.93 34.66
N ARG A 147 -10.99 -1.54 34.45
CA ARG A 147 -9.94 -1.58 35.48
C ARG A 147 -9.89 -0.32 36.35
N GLY A 148 -10.75 0.67 36.10
CA GLY A 148 -10.76 1.96 36.79
C GLY A 148 -9.68 2.94 36.32
N SER A 149 -9.00 2.66 35.20
CA SER A 149 -7.98 3.52 34.61
C SER A 149 -8.63 4.54 33.67
N LEU A 150 -9.16 5.63 34.22
CA LEU A 150 -9.94 6.62 33.45
C LEU A 150 -9.11 7.41 32.45
N GLU A 151 -7.88 7.77 32.80
CA GLU A 151 -6.95 8.51 31.93
C GLU A 151 -6.57 7.68 30.71
N GLU A 152 -6.16 6.42 30.91
CA GLU A 152 -5.87 5.49 29.80
C GLU A 152 -7.10 5.29 28.90
N ALA A 153 -8.30 5.17 29.48
CA ALA A 153 -9.52 5.04 28.69
C ALA A 153 -9.78 6.30 27.84
N GLN A 154 -9.63 7.48 28.43
CA GLN A 154 -9.78 8.76 27.75
C GLN A 154 -8.80 8.90 26.58
N ASP A 155 -7.53 8.58 26.80
CA ASP A 155 -6.49 8.64 25.77
C ASP A 155 -6.85 7.73 24.58
N ARG A 156 -7.23 6.48 24.84
CA ARG A 156 -7.60 5.52 23.78
C ARG A 156 -8.80 5.98 22.96
N TYR A 157 -9.82 6.56 23.59
CA TYR A 157 -10.97 7.09 22.86
C TYR A 157 -10.60 8.36 22.10
N GLY A 158 -9.77 9.23 22.68
CA GLY A 158 -9.24 10.43 22.03
C GLY A 158 -8.48 10.08 20.76
N ASP A 159 -7.58 9.09 20.83
CA ASP A 159 -6.83 8.60 19.67
C ASP A 159 -7.76 8.05 18.58
N ALA A 160 -8.81 7.30 18.95
CA ALA A 160 -9.77 6.78 17.98
C ALA A 160 -10.52 7.90 17.25
N LEU A 161 -10.92 8.96 17.96
CA LEU A 161 -11.58 10.13 17.38
C LEU A 161 -10.64 10.92 16.46
N ALA A 162 -9.41 11.17 16.91
CA ALA A 162 -8.41 11.87 16.11
C ALA A 162 -8.12 11.14 14.78
N HIS A 163 -8.10 9.80 14.82
CA HIS A 163 -7.97 8.97 13.62
C HIS A 163 -9.18 9.12 12.67
N LEU A 164 -10.41 9.09 13.18
CA LEU A 164 -11.62 9.27 12.37
C LEU A 164 -11.67 10.66 11.71
N GLU A 165 -11.34 11.71 12.44
CA GLU A 165 -11.28 13.08 11.92
C GLU A 165 -10.24 13.19 10.80
N SER A 166 -9.02 12.69 11.02
CA SER A 166 -7.96 12.72 10.01
C SER A 166 -8.33 11.92 8.75
N HIS A 167 -9.10 10.84 8.85
CA HIS A 167 -9.53 10.09 7.67
C HIS A 167 -10.58 10.85 6.85
N GLY A 168 -11.49 11.58 7.51
CA GLY A 168 -12.43 12.48 6.84
C GLY A 168 -11.70 13.47 5.94
N ASP A 169 -10.66 14.12 6.47
CA ASP A 169 -9.83 15.06 5.71
C ASP A 169 -9.11 14.42 4.51
N VAL A 170 -8.71 13.14 4.63
CA VAL A 170 -8.03 12.41 3.54
C VAL A 170 -9.00 12.06 2.41
N CYS A 171 -10.24 11.69 2.74
CA CYS A 171 -11.27 11.35 1.76
C CYS A 171 -11.89 12.59 1.09
N GLU A 172 -12.05 13.70 1.80
CA GLU A 172 -12.60 14.93 1.22
C GLU A 172 -11.60 15.70 0.34
N ALA A 173 -10.30 15.47 0.54
CA ALA A 173 -9.23 16.12 -0.22
C ALA A 173 -8.78 15.35 -1.48
N SER A 174 -9.39 14.19 -1.79
CA SER A 174 -9.12 13.37 -2.99
C SER A 174 -10.23 13.51 -4.01
#